data_AF-A0A7J3D7I5-F1
#
_entry.id   AF-A0A7J3D7I5-F1
#
_cell.length_a   1.000
_cell.length_b   1.000
_cell.length_c   1.000
_cell.angle_alpha   90.00
_cell.angle_beta   90.00
_cell.angle_gamma   90.00
#
_symmetry.space_group_name_H-M   'P 1'
#
loop_
_entity.id
_entity.type
_entity.pdbx_description
1 polymer ?
#
loop_
_entity_poly.entity_id
_entity_poly.type
_entity_poly.pdbx_seq_one_letter_code
_entity_poly.pdbx_strand_id
1 'polypeptide(L)' 'MSTTIQVKRKTLQLLNSLKKKVKAKSYDDLLRRLLLEKLGVPDSMFGANPKLSSFREEDEGEFHEL' A
#
# COMPACT_ATOMS: atom_id res chain seq x y z
N MET A 1 1.48 -2.81 -18.75
CA MET A 1 2.61 -2.31 -19.56
C MET A 1 3.76 -2.00 -18.61
N SER A 2 4.99 -2.34 -18.98
CA SER A 2 6.18 -1.96 -18.21
C SER A 2 6.75 -0.64 -18.72
N THR A 3 7.18 0.22 -17.80
CA THR A 3 7.90 1.45 -18.11
C THR A 3 9.32 1.36 -17.54
N THR A 4 10.27 2.04 -18.19
CA THR A 4 11.68 2.02 -17.77
C THR A 4 12.01 3.35 -17.11
N ILE A 5 12.57 3.27 -15.90
CA ILE A 5 13.11 4.44 -15.18
C ILE A 5 14.63 4.35 -15.22
N GLN A 6 15.28 5.38 -15.76
CA GLN A 6 16.73 5.48 -15.73
C GLN A 6 17.20 6.04 -14.38
N VAL A 7 18.12 5.33 -13.73
CA VAL A 7 18.71 5.73 -12.44
C VAL A 7 20.22 5.60 -12.48
N LYS A 8 20.91 6.39 -11.65
CA LYS A 8 22.37 6.27 -11.49
C LYS A 8 22.71 4.94 -10.81
N ARG A 9 23.91 4.39 -11.10
CA ARG A 9 24.41 3.14 -10.48
C ARG A 9 24.38 3.17 -8.95
N LYS A 10 24.75 4.31 -8.35
CA LYS A 10 24.71 4.50 -6.88
C LYS A 10 23.29 4.33 -6.33
N THR A 11 22.29 4.87 -7.02
CA THR A 11 20.88 4.73 -6.64
C THR A 11 20.40 3.28 -6.76
N LEU A 12 20.80 2.58 -7.83
CA LEU A 12 20.47 1.16 -8.00
C LEU A 12 21.07 0.27 -6.88
N GLN A 13 22.27 0.59 -6.39
CA GLN A 13 22.87 -0.11 -5.25
C GLN A 13 22.05 0.10 -3.96
N LEU A 14 21.61 1.34 -3.70
CA LEU A 14 20.75 1.64 -2.56
C LEU A 14 19.39 0.92 -2.65
N LEU A 15 18.77 0.93 -3.83
CA LEU A 15 17.51 0.23 -4.08
C LEU A 15 17.66 -1.29 -3.88
N ASN A 16 18.77 -1.88 -4.30
CA ASN A 16 19.07 -3.30 -4.05
C ASN A 16 19.16 -3.63 -2.55
N SER A 17 19.90 -2.82 -1.79
CA SER A 17 20.04 -2.99 -0.34
C SER A 17 18.69 -2.85 0.36
N LEU A 18 17.89 -1.86 -0.04
CA LEU A 18 16.57 -1.61 0.53
C LEU A 18 15.57 -2.73 0.17
N LYS A 19 15.59 -3.20 -1.09
CA LYS A 19 14.79 -4.34 -1.55
C LYS A 19 15.03 -5.60 -0.70
N LYS A 20 16.29 -5.88 -0.37
CA LYS A 20 16.67 -6.99 0.52
C LYS A 20 16.17 -6.78 1.95
N LYS A 21 16.32 -5.58 2.50
CA LYS A 21 15.89 -5.25 3.87
C LYS A 21 14.38 -5.40 4.06
N VAL A 22 13.60 -4.91 3.09
CA VAL A 22 12.12 -4.91 3.14
C VAL A 22 11.53 -6.21 2.56
N LYS A 23 12.37 -7.11 2.01
CA LYS A 23 11.96 -8.34 1.32
C LYS A 23 10.91 -8.10 0.23
N ALA A 24 11.03 -6.97 -0.49
CA ALA A 24 10.11 -6.61 -1.56
C ALA A 24 10.28 -7.53 -2.78
N LYS A 25 9.16 -7.88 -3.43
CA LYS A 25 9.16 -8.86 -4.55
C LYS A 25 9.85 -8.28 -5.79
N SER A 26 9.58 -7.01 -6.10
CA SER A 26 10.16 -6.27 -7.22
C SER A 26 10.58 -4.86 -6.80
N TYR A 27 11.28 -4.15 -7.69
CA TYR A 27 11.53 -2.72 -7.47
C TYR A 27 10.23 -1.90 -7.52
N ASP A 28 9.28 -2.33 -8.34
CA ASP A 28 7.97 -1.71 -8.42
C ASP A 28 7.20 -1.82 -7.09
N ASP A 29 7.17 -3.01 -6.49
CA ASP A 29 6.59 -3.25 -5.16
C ASP A 29 7.28 -2.40 -4.07
N LEU A 30 8.61 -2.33 -4.10
CA LEU A 30 9.37 -1.47 -3.19
C LEU A 30 8.99 0.01 -3.35
N LEU A 31 9.03 0.53 -4.57
CA LEU A 31 8.74 1.94 -4.85
C LEU A 31 7.30 2.29 -4.51
N ARG A 32 6.35 1.40 -4.80
CA ARG A 32 4.94 1.59 -4.47
C ARG A 32 4.71 1.71 -2.98
N ARG A 33 5.30 0.82 -2.16
CA ARG A 33 5.20 0.91 -0.70
C ARG A 33 5.78 2.22 -0.15
N LEU A 34 6.96 2.61 -0.64
CA LEU A 34 7.57 3.88 -0.24
C LEU A 34 6.71 5.09 -0.62
N LEU A 35 6.07 5.05 -1.79
CA LEU A 35 5.16 6.10 -2.23
C LEU A 35 3.90 6.15 -1.37
N LEU A 36 3.28 5.00 -1.08
CA LEU A 36 2.11 4.93 -0.20
C LEU A 36 2.43 5.48 1.20
N GLU A 37 3.55 5.05 1.78
CA GLU A 37 4.04 5.55 3.07
C GLU A 37 4.28 7.07 3.05
N LYS A 38 4.90 7.60 1.98
CA LYS A 38 5.19 9.05 1.87
C LYS A 38 3.98 9.90 1.57
N LEU A 39 3.01 9.37 0.83
CA LEU A 39 1.76 10.05 0.51
C LEU A 39 0.71 9.88 1.61
N GLY A 40 1.00 9.09 2.66
CA GLY A 40 0.05 8.79 3.73
C GLY A 40 -1.18 8.02 3.23
N VAL A 41 -1.05 7.32 2.10
CA VAL A 41 -2.14 6.54 1.53
C VAL A 41 -2.14 5.19 2.24
N PRO A 42 -3.21 4.84 2.96
CA PRO A 42 -3.28 3.55 3.61
C PRO A 42 -3.28 2.43 2.57
N ASP A 43 -2.65 1.30 2.91
CA ASP A 43 -2.60 0.10 2.06
C ASP A 43 -4.01 -0.43 1.70
N SER A 44 -5.01 -0.03 2.48
CA SER A 44 -6.43 -0.29 2.24
C SER A 44 -7.25 0.99 2.42
N MET A 45 -8.17 1.25 1.48
CA MET A 45 -9.18 2.29 1.62
C MET A 45 -10.33 1.87 2.55
N PHE A 46 -10.33 0.62 3.04
CA PHE A 46 -11.30 0.14 4.01
C PHE A 46 -11.18 0.95 5.30
N GLY A 47 -12.25 1.67 5.68
CA GLY A 47 -12.26 2.55 6.85
C GLY A 47 -11.60 3.93 6.63
N ALA A 48 -11.17 4.27 5.41
CA ALA A 48 -10.52 5.55 5.13
C ALA A 48 -11.50 6.75 5.06
N ASN A 49 -12.81 6.53 5.17
CA ASN A 49 -13.79 7.61 5.21
C ASN A 49 -13.90 8.14 6.66
N PRO A 50 -13.39 9.35 6.97
CA PRO A 50 -13.43 9.90 8.32
C PRO A 50 -14.85 10.21 8.82
N LYS A 51 -15.87 10.17 7.93
CA LYS A 51 -17.28 10.32 8.31
C LYS A 51 -17.94 9.01 8.74
N LEU A 52 -17.32 7.87 8.47
CA LEU A 52 -17.84 6.57 8.91
C LEU A 52 -17.26 6.25 10.28
N SER A 53 -18.12 6.06 11.27
CA SER A 53 -17.76 5.53 12.57
C SER A 53 -17.35 4.05 12.46
N SER A 54 -16.63 3.56 13.46
CA SER A 54 -16.39 2.13 13.63
C SER A 54 -17.72 1.38 13.68
N PHE A 55 -17.81 0.26 12.95
CA PHE A 55 -18.97 -0.62 12.98
C PHE A 55 -19.26 -1.09 14.40
N ARG A 56 -20.53 -0.97 14.83
CA ARG A 56 -21.04 -1.46 16.11
C ARG A 56 -21.94 -2.67 15.88
N GLU A 57 -22.16 -3.49 16.90
CA GLU A 57 -23.12 -4.61 16.84
C GLU A 57 -24.53 -4.12 16.46
N GLU A 58 -24.87 -2.89 16.82
CA GLU A 58 -26.12 -2.21 16.45
C GLU A 58 -26.27 -1.94 14.94
N ASP A 59 -25.17 -1.93 14.19
CA ASP A 59 -25.14 -1.70 12.74
C ASP A 59 -25.33 -3.01 11.94
N GLU A 60 -25.46 -4.16 12.63
CA GLU A 60 -25.71 -5.45 12.00
C GLU A 60 -27.14 -5.49 11.44
N GLY A 61 -27.26 -5.47 10.11
CA GLY A 61 -28.55 -5.51 9.44
C GLY A 61 -29.27 -6.84 9.69
N GLU A 62 -30.60 -6.78 9.86
CA GLU A 62 -31.40 -7.99 10.03
C GLU A 62 -31.22 -8.92 8.82
N PHE A 63 -30.81 -10.16 9.07
CA PHE A 63 -30.75 -11.20 8.05
C PHE A 63 -32.18 -11.53 7.61
N HIS A 64 -32.54 -11.13 6.38
CA HIS A 64 -33.75 -11.63 5.73
C HIS A 64 -33.39 -12.91 4.97
N GLU A 65 -33.86 -14.06 5.44
CA GLU A 65 -33.85 -15.30 4.67
C GLU A 65 -34.81 -15.14 3.46
N LEU A 66 -34.31 -15.44 2.26
CA LEU A 66 -35.03 -15.36 0.98
C LEU A 66 -35.95 -16.57 0.74
#